data_AF-A0A2A2K0N5-F1
#
_entry.id   AF-A0A2A2K0N5-F1
#
_cell.length_a   1.000
_cell.length_b   1.000
_cell.length_c   1.000
_cell.angle_alpha   90.00
_cell.angle_beta   90.00
_cell.angle_gamma   90.00
#
_symmetry.space_group_name_H-M   'P 1'
#
loop_
_entity.id
_entity.type
_entity.pdbx_description
1 polymer ?
#
loop_
_entity_poly.entity_id
_entity_poly.type
_entity_poly.pdbx_seq_one_letter_code
_entity_poly.pdbx_strand_id
1 'polypeptide(L)'
;MRDGPNAKPLTPEAQWRRDYHKAMFHRRLVGVQPDLFGGKPVTHMYKAAPGPVSDWKPEPVEEKLSRIARDPQATFGIGRPALSPEELAVVIDGAANWLRIAQRVRIAGAFASYDGRAERRIGRKGVIWRLCSPVFAGHTYVYLDPTGAERVEKIVMVELRDVEPIDDALPPQRRPAIRAVSFEDVGEAIARLIVVAGSDTGQASRAADFLLAWWDGSAWGHFPVLHLCNCDPGISEDMLIVMAHLAAEPSVYPDAWGYRDAMAALVEQWRPA
;
A
#
# COMPACT_ATOMS: atom_id res chain seq x y z
N MET A 1 18.73 -14.66 -1.38
CA MET A 1 17.64 -15.43 -2.01
C MET A 1 18.23 -16.16 -3.21
N ARG A 2 17.89 -17.44 -3.41
CA ARG A 2 18.45 -18.30 -4.47
C ARG A 2 17.78 -18.00 -5.82
N ASP A 3 18.08 -16.85 -6.41
CA ASP A 3 17.66 -16.50 -7.78
C ASP A 3 18.84 -16.71 -8.73
N GLY A 4 19.30 -17.96 -8.83
CA GLY A 4 20.38 -18.36 -9.75
C GLY A 4 19.83 -19.25 -10.88
N PRO A 5 20.63 -19.48 -11.94
CA PRO A 5 20.22 -20.29 -13.10
C PRO A 5 19.84 -21.75 -12.78
N ASN A 6 20.12 -22.23 -11.56
CA ASN A 6 19.75 -23.55 -11.04
C ASN A 6 18.58 -23.53 -10.03
N ALA A 7 17.81 -22.44 -9.95
CA ALA A 7 16.64 -22.39 -9.09
C ALA A 7 15.55 -23.35 -9.61
N LYS A 8 15.05 -24.23 -8.74
CA LYS A 8 13.89 -25.08 -9.05
C LYS A 8 12.69 -24.19 -9.42
N PRO A 9 11.86 -24.58 -10.40
CA PRO A 9 10.66 -23.84 -10.73
C PRO A 9 9.76 -23.75 -9.50
N LEU A 10 9.14 -22.59 -9.31
CA LEU A 10 8.23 -22.37 -8.19
C LEU A 10 6.98 -23.26 -8.34
N THR A 11 6.48 -23.76 -7.22
CA THR A 11 5.16 -24.38 -7.20
C THR A 11 4.10 -23.33 -7.56
N PRO A 12 2.93 -23.72 -8.11
CA PRO A 12 1.85 -22.78 -8.42
C PRO A 12 1.46 -21.89 -7.22
N GLU A 13 1.46 -22.49 -6.03
CA GLU A 13 1.18 -21.80 -4.77
C GLU A 13 2.27 -20.77 -4.39
N ALA A 14 3.55 -21.12 -4.59
CA ALA A 14 4.66 -20.20 -4.35
C ALA A 14 4.68 -19.04 -5.37
N GLN A 15 4.32 -19.33 -6.62
CA GLN A 15 4.14 -18.31 -7.65
C GLN A 15 2.99 -17.36 -7.28
N TRP A 16 1.82 -17.90 -6.92
CA TRP A 16 0.67 -17.10 -6.46
C TRP A 16 1.03 -16.16 -5.30
N ARG A 17 1.78 -16.64 -4.31
CA ARG A 17 2.23 -15.79 -3.19
C ARG A 17 3.11 -14.62 -3.64
N ARG A 18 4.04 -14.85 -4.57
CA ARG A 18 4.88 -13.77 -5.14
C ARG A 18 4.02 -12.76 -5.88
N ASP A 19 3.09 -13.24 -6.70
CA ASP A 19 2.21 -12.38 -7.50
C ASP A 19 1.27 -11.57 -6.60
N TYR A 20 0.71 -12.19 -5.56
CA TYR A 20 -0.14 -11.52 -4.58
C TYR A 20 0.63 -10.44 -3.81
N HIS A 21 1.85 -10.76 -3.34
CA HIS A 21 2.69 -9.79 -2.65
C HIS A 21 3.06 -8.62 -3.55
N LYS A 22 3.42 -8.90 -4.81
CA LYS A 22 3.68 -7.88 -5.83
C LYS A 22 2.45 -7.00 -6.05
N ALA A 23 1.27 -7.60 -6.25
CA ALA A 23 0.03 -6.87 -6.45
C ALA A 23 -0.32 -5.96 -5.26
N MET A 24 -0.14 -6.44 -4.02
CA MET A 24 -0.38 -5.65 -2.81
C MET A 24 0.60 -4.49 -2.61
N PHE A 25 1.85 -4.67 -3.03
CA PHE A 25 2.83 -3.59 -3.07
C PHE A 25 2.44 -2.54 -4.13
N HIS A 26 2.19 -2.97 -5.37
CA HIS A 26 1.88 -2.08 -6.49
C HIS A 26 0.58 -1.29 -6.27
N ARG A 27 -0.43 -1.89 -5.60
CA ARG A 27 -1.67 -1.19 -5.24
C ARG A 27 -1.44 0.04 -4.34
N ARG A 28 -0.42 -0.01 -3.49
CA ARG A 28 -0.07 1.09 -2.58
C ARG A 28 0.96 2.02 -3.21
N LEU A 29 1.70 1.58 -4.21
CA LEU A 29 2.71 2.40 -4.87
C LEU A 29 2.02 3.60 -5.54
N VAL A 30 2.35 4.80 -5.06
CA VAL A 30 2.05 6.04 -5.76
C VAL A 30 3.07 6.18 -6.86
N GLY A 31 4.36 6.00 -6.53
CA GLY A 31 5.50 6.00 -7.44
C GLY A 31 6.86 5.93 -6.79
N VAL A 32 7.89 5.87 -7.62
CA VAL A 32 9.29 5.91 -7.19
C VAL A 32 9.92 7.15 -7.81
N GLN A 33 10.21 8.14 -6.97
CA GLN A 33 10.89 9.36 -7.37
C GLN A 33 12.39 9.11 -7.36
N PRO A 34 13.07 9.27 -8.50
CA PRO A 34 14.51 9.28 -8.51
C PRO A 34 15.07 10.59 -7.94
N ASP A 35 16.25 10.51 -7.33
CA ASP A 35 17.01 11.70 -6.98
C ASP A 35 17.70 12.27 -8.24
N LEU A 36 17.62 13.59 -8.50
CA LEU A 36 18.21 14.22 -9.69
C LEU A 36 19.71 13.97 -9.82
N PHE A 37 20.42 13.99 -8.69
CA PHE A 37 21.89 13.96 -8.63
C PHE A 37 22.45 12.58 -8.25
N GLY A 38 21.65 11.52 -8.44
CA GLY A 38 22.09 10.12 -8.25
C GLY A 38 22.01 9.59 -6.82
N GLY A 39 21.38 10.33 -5.91
CA GLY A 39 21.02 9.88 -4.57
C GLY A 39 20.00 8.73 -4.53
N LYS A 40 19.61 8.33 -3.32
CA LYS A 40 18.64 7.23 -3.12
C LYS A 40 17.24 7.65 -3.57
N PRO A 41 16.53 6.83 -4.36
CA PRO A 41 15.17 7.15 -4.78
C PRO A 41 14.19 7.12 -3.59
N VAL A 42 13.18 7.98 -3.64
CA VAL A 42 12.10 8.07 -2.65
C VAL A 42 10.87 7.32 -3.16
N THR A 43 10.37 6.36 -2.39
CA THR A 43 9.13 5.62 -2.74
C THR A 43 7.92 6.27 -2.08
N HIS A 44 7.00 6.77 -2.90
CA HIS A 44 5.72 7.34 -2.46
C HIS A 44 4.65 6.25 -2.41
N MET A 45 3.85 6.21 -1.34
CA MET A 45 2.80 5.20 -1.16
C MET A 45 1.50 5.78 -0.62
N TYR A 46 0.38 5.34 -1.18
CA TYR A 46 -0.96 5.64 -0.69
C TYR A 46 -1.13 5.13 0.74
N LYS A 47 -1.93 5.87 1.51
CA LYS A 47 -2.47 5.35 2.77
C LYS A 47 -3.62 4.42 2.41
N ALA A 48 -3.65 3.23 3.01
CA ALA A 48 -4.78 2.34 2.87
C ALA A 48 -5.98 2.91 3.64
N ALA A 49 -7.17 2.38 3.35
CA ALA A 49 -8.36 2.73 4.13
C ALA A 49 -8.10 2.48 5.64
N PRO A 50 -8.67 3.30 6.53
CA PRO A 50 -8.62 3.03 7.96
C PRO A 50 -9.13 1.62 8.25
N GLY A 51 -8.47 0.94 9.20
CA GLY A 51 -8.94 -0.35 9.68
C GLY A 51 -10.23 -0.22 10.50
N PRO A 52 -10.85 -1.35 10.85
CA PRO A 52 -11.94 -1.36 11.81
C PRO A 52 -11.50 -0.75 13.15
N VAL A 53 -12.40 -0.01 13.79
CA VAL A 53 -12.17 0.56 15.12
C VAL A 53 -12.31 -0.55 16.16
N SER A 54 -11.31 -0.68 17.03
CA SER A 54 -11.34 -1.61 18.16
C SER A 54 -11.89 -0.90 19.38
N ASP A 55 -12.92 -1.47 19.99
CA ASP A 55 -13.50 -1.04 21.26
C ASP A 55 -12.89 -1.76 22.48
N TRP A 56 -11.95 -2.70 22.25
CA TRP A 56 -11.21 -3.39 23.31
C TRP A 56 -10.66 -2.44 24.36
N LYS A 57 -10.89 -2.81 25.63
CA LYS A 57 -10.34 -2.12 26.81
C LYS A 57 -9.54 -3.13 27.63
N PRO A 58 -8.41 -2.72 28.22
CA PRO A 58 -7.70 -3.58 29.15
C PRO A 58 -8.59 -3.88 30.36
N GLU A 59 -8.42 -5.07 30.93
CA GLU A 59 -9.03 -5.42 32.21
C GLU A 59 -8.64 -4.39 33.28
N PRO A 60 -9.58 -3.91 34.11
CA PRO A 60 -9.28 -3.07 35.25
C PRO A 60 -8.25 -3.70 36.18
N VAL A 61 -7.39 -2.88 36.78
CA VAL A 61 -6.31 -3.36 37.65
C VAL A 61 -6.88 -4.12 38.85
N GLU A 62 -7.98 -3.64 39.41
CA GLU A 62 -8.66 -4.22 40.56
C GLU A 62 -9.18 -5.64 40.28
N GLU A 63 -9.75 -5.85 39.10
CA GLU A 63 -10.23 -7.17 38.65
C GLU A 63 -9.06 -8.12 38.43
N LYS A 64 -8.00 -7.63 37.78
CA LYS A 64 -6.76 -8.40 37.57
C LYS A 64 -6.14 -8.84 38.90
N LEU A 65 -6.01 -7.93 39.87
CA LEU A 65 -5.48 -8.23 41.21
C LEU A 65 -6.38 -9.21 41.97
N SER A 66 -7.71 -9.04 41.88
CA SER A 66 -8.67 -9.96 42.49
C SER A 66 -8.56 -11.38 41.93
N ARG A 67 -8.32 -11.51 40.62
CA ARG A 67 -8.07 -12.81 39.98
C ARG A 67 -6.75 -13.42 40.45
N ILE A 68 -5.66 -12.65 40.45
CA ILE A 68 -4.33 -13.12 40.90
C ILE A 68 -4.36 -13.57 42.37
N ALA A 69 -5.14 -12.88 43.21
CA ALA A 69 -5.30 -13.27 44.62
C ALA A 69 -6.00 -14.63 44.79
N ARG A 70 -6.93 -14.99 43.89
CA ARG A 70 -7.64 -16.28 43.89
C ARG A 70 -6.81 -17.39 43.26
N ASP A 71 -6.11 -17.06 42.17
CA ASP A 71 -5.23 -17.96 41.45
C ASP A 71 -3.94 -17.21 41.07
N PRO A 72 -2.84 -17.44 41.81
CA PRO A 72 -1.55 -16.82 41.52
C PRO A 72 -1.02 -17.13 40.10
N GLN A 73 -1.47 -18.23 39.47
CA GLN A 73 -1.08 -18.59 38.10
C GLN A 73 -1.89 -17.81 37.03
N ALA A 74 -2.96 -17.11 37.41
CA ALA A 74 -3.82 -16.33 36.49
C ALA A 74 -3.26 -14.92 36.15
N THR A 75 -1.94 -14.75 36.22
CA THR A 75 -1.24 -13.47 35.96
C THR A 75 -1.48 -12.94 34.54
N PHE A 76 -1.73 -13.83 33.58
CA PHE A 76 -1.81 -13.52 32.14
C PHE A 76 -3.23 -13.35 31.57
N GLY A 77 -4.28 -13.32 32.40
CA GLY A 77 -5.66 -13.17 31.94
C GLY A 77 -6.49 -14.44 32.04
N ILE A 78 -7.78 -14.34 31.71
CA ILE A 78 -8.64 -15.50 31.47
C ILE A 78 -8.41 -15.92 30.02
N GLY A 79 -7.59 -16.95 29.81
CA GLY A 79 -7.43 -17.55 28.49
C GLY A 79 -8.77 -18.03 27.95
N ARG A 80 -8.94 -17.98 26.62
CA ARG A 80 -10.09 -18.63 25.98
C ARG A 80 -9.92 -20.15 26.09
N PRO A 81 -10.91 -20.92 26.58
CA PRO A 81 -10.80 -22.36 26.64
C PRO A 81 -10.49 -22.97 25.28
N ALA A 82 -9.67 -24.01 25.30
CA ALA A 82 -9.44 -24.85 24.13
C ALA A 82 -10.76 -25.53 23.73
N LEU A 83 -10.96 -25.73 22.43
CA LEU A 83 -12.06 -26.54 21.94
C LEU A 83 -11.85 -27.99 22.35
N SER A 84 -12.94 -28.67 22.70
CA SER A 84 -12.95 -30.12 22.74
C SER A 84 -12.68 -30.71 21.35
N PRO A 85 -12.24 -31.98 21.25
CA PRO A 85 -12.03 -32.64 19.96
C PRO A 85 -13.28 -32.63 19.05
N GLU A 86 -14.48 -32.75 19.64
CA GLU A 86 -15.75 -32.74 18.91
C GLU A 86 -16.06 -31.35 18.35
N GLU A 87 -15.93 -30.30 19.16
CA GLU A 87 -16.13 -28.92 18.69
C GLU A 87 -15.09 -28.52 17.63
N LEU A 88 -13.85 -28.98 17.79
CA LEU A 88 -12.80 -28.75 16.80
C LEU A 88 -13.14 -29.43 15.47
N ALA A 89 -13.64 -30.67 15.50
CA ALA A 89 -14.08 -31.38 14.30
C ALA A 89 -15.22 -30.62 13.59
N VAL A 90 -16.22 -30.13 14.33
CA VAL A 90 -17.31 -29.32 13.77
C VAL A 90 -16.79 -28.06 13.08
N VAL A 91 -15.82 -27.37 13.68
CA VAL A 91 -15.19 -26.18 13.08
C VAL A 91 -14.45 -26.54 11.79
N ILE A 92 -13.70 -27.64 11.78
CA ILE A 92 -12.94 -28.09 10.61
C ILE A 92 -13.88 -28.52 9.48
N ASP A 93 -14.90 -29.31 9.78
CA ASP A 93 -15.86 -29.81 8.80
C ASP A 93 -16.67 -28.66 8.20
N GLY A 94 -17.08 -27.68 9.02
CA GLY A 94 -17.73 -26.46 8.55
C GLY A 94 -16.85 -25.61 7.62
N ALA A 95 -15.53 -25.69 7.79
CA ALA A 95 -14.57 -24.99 6.96
C ALA A 95 -14.17 -25.73 5.68
N ALA A 96 -14.40 -27.05 5.61
CA ALA A 96 -13.90 -27.91 4.53
C ALA A 96 -14.34 -27.47 3.12
N ASN A 97 -15.52 -26.84 3.01
CA ASN A 97 -16.07 -26.39 1.73
C ASN A 97 -15.43 -25.10 1.18
N TRP A 98 -14.72 -24.33 2.01
CA TRP A 98 -14.18 -23.02 1.60
C TRP A 98 -12.72 -22.79 1.99
N LEU A 99 -12.16 -23.53 2.95
CA LEU A 99 -10.80 -23.32 3.45
C LEU A 99 -9.77 -23.79 2.42
N ARG A 100 -9.26 -22.84 1.65
CA ARG A 100 -8.22 -23.04 0.64
C ARG A 100 -7.35 -21.80 0.53
N ILE A 101 -6.14 -21.98 0.04
CA ILE A 101 -5.22 -20.86 -0.22
C ILE A 101 -5.88 -19.89 -1.20
N ALA A 102 -5.62 -18.60 -1.00
CA ALA A 102 -6.21 -17.48 -1.74
C ALA A 102 -7.70 -17.19 -1.45
N GLN A 103 -8.40 -18.01 -0.65
CA GLN A 103 -9.77 -17.70 -0.25
C GLN A 103 -9.81 -16.36 0.50
N ARG A 104 -10.70 -15.47 0.08
CA ARG A 104 -10.96 -14.21 0.78
C ARG A 104 -11.71 -14.48 2.06
N VAL A 105 -11.25 -13.83 3.13
CA VAL A 105 -11.80 -14.02 4.47
C VAL A 105 -11.88 -12.72 5.24
N ARG A 106 -12.73 -12.73 6.26
CA ARG A 106 -12.81 -11.71 7.31
C ARG A 106 -12.50 -12.35 8.65
N ILE A 107 -11.80 -11.61 9.50
CA ILE A 107 -11.64 -11.98 10.91
C ILE A 107 -12.92 -11.57 11.64
N ALA A 108 -13.70 -12.55 12.09
CA ALA A 108 -14.97 -12.34 12.78
C ALA A 108 -14.83 -12.33 14.31
N GLY A 109 -13.80 -13.00 14.82
CA GLY A 109 -13.52 -13.11 16.25
C GLY A 109 -12.04 -13.04 16.57
N ALA A 110 -11.72 -13.24 17.85
CA ALA A 110 -10.35 -13.34 18.32
C ALA A 110 -10.28 -14.10 19.65
N PHE A 111 -9.13 -14.70 19.94
CA PHE A 111 -8.77 -15.06 21.30
C PHE A 111 -8.54 -13.79 22.14
N ALA A 112 -8.82 -13.86 23.44
CA ALA A 112 -8.56 -12.76 24.36
C ALA A 112 -7.05 -12.51 24.45
N SER A 113 -6.62 -11.33 24.01
CA SER A 113 -5.21 -10.94 24.07
C SER A 113 -4.98 -9.85 25.11
N TYR A 114 -3.86 -9.94 25.82
CA TYR A 114 -3.55 -9.03 26.92
C TYR A 114 -3.49 -7.55 26.50
N ASP A 115 -3.08 -7.28 25.27
CA ASP A 115 -2.86 -5.94 24.74
C ASP A 115 -3.86 -5.57 23.63
N GLY A 116 -4.92 -6.35 23.43
CA GLY A 116 -5.94 -6.10 22.41
C GLY A 116 -5.46 -6.31 20.97
N ARG A 117 -4.27 -6.90 20.74
CA ARG A 117 -3.72 -7.11 19.39
C ARG A 117 -4.58 -8.04 18.54
N ALA A 118 -5.21 -9.04 19.15
CA ALA A 118 -6.04 -10.00 18.43
C ALA A 118 -7.41 -9.36 18.11
N GLU A 119 -8.00 -8.68 19.08
CA GLU A 119 -9.28 -7.98 19.01
C GLU A 119 -9.24 -6.84 17.99
N ARG A 120 -8.11 -6.11 17.90
CA ARG A 120 -7.87 -5.09 16.86
C ARG A 120 -7.91 -5.61 15.42
N ARG A 121 -7.93 -6.92 15.22
CA ARG A 121 -8.05 -7.54 13.88
C ARG A 121 -9.49 -7.87 13.52
N ILE A 122 -10.42 -7.86 14.48
CA ILE A 122 -11.83 -8.15 14.21
C ILE A 122 -12.35 -7.15 13.17
N GLY A 123 -13.04 -7.66 12.15
CA GLY A 123 -13.51 -6.93 10.99
C GLY A 123 -12.47 -6.75 9.87
N ARG A 124 -11.18 -7.02 10.11
CA ARG A 124 -10.16 -6.95 9.03
C ARG A 124 -10.40 -8.04 8.01
N LYS A 125 -10.10 -7.72 6.75
CA LYS A 125 -10.18 -8.64 5.61
C LYS A 125 -8.80 -9.09 5.18
N GLY A 126 -8.73 -10.20 4.48
CA GLY A 126 -7.48 -10.76 3.98
C GLY A 126 -7.70 -11.97 3.08
N VAL A 127 -6.62 -12.73 2.86
CA VAL A 127 -6.65 -14.03 2.19
C VAL A 127 -6.06 -15.10 3.07
N ILE A 128 -6.56 -16.34 2.93
CA ILE A 128 -5.89 -17.53 3.44
C ILE A 128 -4.53 -17.63 2.74
N TRP A 129 -3.48 -17.41 3.51
CA TRP A 129 -2.11 -17.37 3.04
C TRP A 129 -1.47 -18.75 3.06
N ARG A 130 -1.73 -19.53 4.12
CA ARG A 130 -1.16 -20.85 4.33
C ARG A 130 -2.05 -21.66 5.26
N LEU A 131 -2.24 -22.94 4.91
CA LEU A 131 -2.90 -23.92 5.77
C LEU A 131 -1.92 -24.49 6.79
N CYS A 132 -2.43 -24.78 7.98
CA CYS A 132 -1.66 -25.38 9.05
C CYS A 132 -1.54 -26.89 8.89
N SER A 133 -0.53 -27.50 9.54
CA SER A 133 -0.42 -28.95 9.64
C SER A 133 -1.54 -29.52 10.54
N PRO A 134 -1.78 -30.84 10.53
CA PRO A 134 -2.81 -31.46 11.36
C PRO A 134 -2.71 -31.14 12.87
N VAL A 135 -1.50 -30.91 13.38
CA VAL A 135 -1.25 -30.49 14.78
C VAL A 135 -1.93 -29.17 15.12
N PHE A 136 -2.11 -28.30 14.12
CA PHE A 136 -2.74 -27.00 14.23
C PHE A 136 -3.98 -26.91 13.33
N ALA A 137 -4.73 -28.00 13.17
CA ALA A 137 -5.88 -28.07 12.26
C ALA A 137 -6.97 -27.02 12.56
N GLY A 138 -7.08 -26.58 13.82
CA GLY A 138 -7.97 -25.48 14.22
C GLY A 138 -7.45 -24.08 13.90
N HIS A 139 -6.39 -23.94 13.11
CA HIS A 139 -5.76 -22.65 12.81
C HIS A 139 -5.43 -22.51 11.33
N THR A 140 -5.24 -21.26 10.91
CA THR A 140 -4.79 -20.91 9.57
C THR A 140 -3.98 -19.62 9.59
N TYR A 141 -3.15 -19.41 8.57
CA TYR A 141 -2.46 -18.13 8.38
C TYR A 141 -3.26 -17.26 7.42
N VAL A 142 -3.56 -16.03 7.85
CA VAL A 142 -4.23 -15.02 7.04
C VAL A 142 -3.24 -13.89 6.74
N TYR A 143 -3.12 -13.56 5.46
CA TYR A 143 -2.49 -12.30 5.03
C TYR A 143 -3.56 -11.21 5.11
N LEU A 144 -3.42 -10.29 6.06
CA LEU A 144 -4.36 -9.19 6.23
C LEU A 144 -4.12 -8.10 5.19
N ASP A 145 -5.20 -7.56 4.65
CA ASP A 145 -5.14 -6.36 3.82
C ASP A 145 -4.56 -5.20 4.66
N PRO A 146 -3.67 -4.37 4.08
CA PRO A 146 -3.05 -3.28 4.82
C PRO A 146 -4.09 -2.23 5.21
N THR A 147 -3.90 -1.61 6.38
CA THR A 147 -4.79 -0.57 6.91
C THR A 147 -4.03 0.69 7.27
N GLY A 148 -4.63 1.85 7.01
CA GLY A 148 -4.04 3.16 7.32
C GLY A 148 -2.60 3.32 6.84
N ALA A 149 -1.67 3.51 7.78
CA ALA A 149 -0.24 3.72 7.52
C ALA A 149 0.60 2.43 7.56
N GLU A 150 -0.01 1.25 7.66
CA GLU A 150 0.73 -0.03 7.68
C GLU A 150 1.55 -0.18 6.39
N ARG A 151 2.88 -0.29 6.54
CA ARG A 151 3.82 -0.46 5.43
C ARG A 151 4.30 -1.90 5.23
N VAL A 152 4.26 -2.70 6.29
CA VAL A 152 4.69 -4.11 6.27
C VAL A 152 3.48 -5.02 6.17
N GLU A 153 3.64 -6.13 5.45
CA GLU A 153 2.66 -7.20 5.44
C GLU A 153 2.32 -7.70 6.85
N LYS A 154 1.08 -8.12 7.05
CA LYS A 154 0.59 -8.65 8.32
C LYS A 154 0.04 -10.05 8.07
N ILE A 155 0.94 -11.02 8.10
CA ILE A 155 0.58 -12.44 8.10
C ILE A 155 0.42 -12.86 9.56
N VAL A 156 -0.78 -13.31 9.91
CA VAL A 156 -1.13 -13.70 11.27
C VAL A 156 -1.69 -15.10 11.28
N MET A 157 -1.32 -15.88 12.30
CA MET A 157 -1.99 -17.13 12.60
C MET A 157 -3.24 -16.82 13.43
N VAL A 158 -4.37 -17.37 13.02
CA VAL A 158 -5.68 -17.16 13.66
C VAL A 158 -6.38 -18.50 13.83
N GLU A 159 -7.26 -18.58 14.82
CA GLU A 159 -8.13 -19.75 15.02
C GLU A 159 -9.17 -19.80 13.90
N LEU A 160 -9.43 -20.99 13.38
CA LEU A 160 -10.36 -21.20 12.28
C LEU A 160 -11.79 -20.81 12.64
N ARG A 161 -12.18 -20.97 13.92
CA ARG A 161 -13.48 -20.53 14.45
C ARG A 161 -13.71 -19.01 14.44
N ASP A 162 -12.65 -18.23 14.21
CA ASP A 162 -12.69 -16.76 14.18
C ASP A 162 -12.59 -16.20 12.75
N VAL A 163 -12.69 -17.05 11.73
CA VAL A 163 -12.51 -16.70 10.31
C VAL A 163 -13.75 -17.06 9.52
N GLU A 164 -14.24 -16.10 8.74
CA GLU A 164 -15.39 -16.28 7.85
C GLU A 164 -14.99 -16.07 6.39
N PRO A 165 -15.45 -16.91 5.45
CA PRO A 165 -15.26 -16.66 4.02
C PRO A 165 -16.09 -15.45 3.58
N ILE A 166 -15.56 -14.69 2.62
CA ILE A 166 -16.27 -13.57 1.98
C ILE A 166 -16.14 -13.67 0.46
N ASP A 167 -17.18 -13.23 -0.25
CA ASP A 167 -17.22 -13.21 -1.73
C ASP A 167 -16.71 -11.89 -2.32
N ASP A 168 -16.03 -11.08 -1.50
CA ASP A 168 -15.45 -9.80 -1.92
C ASP A 168 -14.35 -10.04 -2.96
N ALA A 169 -14.60 -9.67 -4.21
CA ALA A 169 -13.52 -9.44 -5.16
C ALA A 169 -12.59 -8.35 -4.59
N LEU A 170 -11.28 -8.47 -4.84
CA LEU A 170 -10.34 -7.37 -4.61
C LEU A 170 -10.94 -6.09 -5.23
N PRO A 171 -11.09 -4.98 -4.48
CA PRO A 171 -11.79 -3.81 -5.00
C PRO A 171 -11.22 -3.38 -6.34
N PRO A 172 -12.07 -2.98 -7.31
CA PRO A 172 -11.65 -2.71 -8.68
C PRO A 172 -10.57 -1.63 -8.76
N GLN A 173 -9.68 -1.79 -9.75
CA GLN A 173 -8.69 -0.79 -10.12
C GLN A 173 -9.37 0.53 -10.55
N ARG A 174 -8.64 1.65 -10.42
CA ARG A 174 -9.10 3.04 -10.54
C ARG A 174 -10.13 3.30 -11.65
N ARG A 175 -11.07 4.22 -11.38
CA ARG A 175 -11.95 4.80 -12.40
C ARG A 175 -11.18 5.82 -13.25
N PRO A 176 -11.13 5.70 -14.58
CA PRO A 176 -10.56 6.73 -15.44
C PRO A 176 -11.63 7.80 -15.68
N ALA A 177 -11.58 8.92 -14.95
CA ALA A 177 -12.53 10.03 -15.14
C ALA A 177 -12.06 11.05 -16.20
N ILE A 178 -10.79 11.00 -16.62
CA ILE A 178 -10.18 11.94 -17.57
C ILE A 178 -9.80 11.16 -18.84
N ARG A 179 -9.95 11.80 -20.01
CA ARG A 179 -9.50 11.26 -21.31
C ARG A 179 -8.04 10.77 -21.17
N ALA A 180 -7.78 9.55 -21.61
CA ALA A 180 -6.43 9.01 -21.62
C ALA A 180 -5.55 9.87 -22.54
N VAL A 181 -4.49 10.45 -21.98
CA VAL A 181 -3.40 11.10 -22.72
C VAL A 181 -2.31 10.05 -22.93
N SER A 182 -1.75 9.94 -24.13
CA SER A 182 -0.74 8.92 -24.41
C SER A 182 0.61 9.27 -23.79
N PHE A 183 1.47 8.28 -23.60
CA PHE A 183 2.83 8.51 -23.11
C PHE A 183 3.65 9.40 -24.06
N GLU A 184 3.38 9.33 -25.36
CA GLU A 184 4.04 10.13 -26.40
C GLU A 184 3.61 11.61 -26.32
N ASP A 185 2.31 11.89 -26.22
CA ASP A 185 1.77 13.26 -26.07
C ASP A 185 2.40 13.98 -24.86
N VAL A 186 2.57 13.25 -23.76
CA VAL A 186 3.19 13.77 -22.54
C VAL A 186 4.67 14.08 -22.76
N GLY A 187 5.39 13.20 -23.46
CA GLY A 187 6.80 13.42 -23.79
C GLY A 187 7.01 14.68 -24.63
N GLU A 188 6.17 14.91 -25.64
CA GLU A 188 6.23 16.11 -26.47
C GLU A 188 5.91 17.39 -25.68
N ALA A 189 4.91 17.34 -24.80
CA ALA A 189 4.57 18.46 -23.93
C ALA A 189 5.74 18.81 -22.98
N ILE A 190 6.39 17.80 -22.38
CA ILE A 190 7.57 18.01 -21.54
C ILE A 190 8.71 18.66 -22.35
N ALA A 191 8.97 18.17 -23.56
CA ALA A 191 10.03 18.71 -24.42
C ALA A 191 9.83 20.21 -24.70
N ARG A 192 8.60 20.62 -25.05
CA ARG A 192 8.23 22.02 -25.27
C ARG A 192 8.38 22.85 -24.00
N LEU A 193 7.91 22.35 -22.86
CA LEU A 193 8.04 23.03 -21.57
C LEU A 193 9.50 23.23 -21.16
N ILE A 194 10.39 22.26 -21.41
CA ILE A 194 11.83 22.38 -21.13
C ILE A 194 12.45 23.49 -21.98
N VAL A 195 12.12 23.56 -23.27
CA VAL A 195 12.62 24.62 -24.16
C VAL A 195 12.16 25.99 -23.66
N VAL A 196 10.88 26.12 -23.28
CA VAL A 196 10.34 27.36 -22.70
C VAL A 196 11.04 27.71 -21.39
N ALA A 197 11.22 26.75 -20.49
CA ALA A 197 11.85 26.94 -19.18
C ALA A 197 13.33 27.34 -19.28
N GLY A 198 14.04 26.88 -20.32
CA GLY A 198 15.43 27.27 -20.60
C GLY A 198 15.58 28.62 -21.29
N SER A 199 14.49 29.27 -21.69
CA SER A 199 14.51 30.60 -22.33
C SER A 199 14.61 31.75 -21.32
N ASP A 200 14.70 32.97 -21.83
CA ASP A 200 14.77 34.22 -21.05
C ASP A 200 13.43 35.00 -21.04
N THR A 201 12.32 34.33 -21.38
CA THR A 201 11.00 34.96 -21.43
C THR A 201 10.36 35.13 -20.05
N GLY A 202 9.41 36.06 -19.94
CA GLY A 202 8.62 36.24 -18.71
C GLY A 202 7.74 35.03 -18.34
N GLN A 203 7.61 34.02 -19.20
CA GLN A 203 6.89 32.77 -18.94
C GLN A 203 7.84 31.59 -18.64
N ALA A 204 9.15 31.73 -18.89
CA ALA A 204 10.16 30.71 -18.64
C ALA A 204 10.19 30.28 -17.18
N SER A 205 10.18 31.24 -16.26
CA SER A 205 10.15 30.95 -14.82
C SER A 205 8.92 30.16 -14.39
N ARG A 206 7.76 30.40 -15.03
CA ARG A 206 6.51 29.68 -14.72
C ARG A 206 6.54 28.23 -15.20
N ALA A 207 7.13 27.98 -16.38
CA ALA A 207 7.36 26.63 -16.89
C ALA A 207 8.39 25.89 -16.04
N ALA A 208 9.47 26.56 -15.63
CA ALA A 208 10.47 26.02 -14.71
C ALA A 208 9.85 25.66 -13.35
N ASP A 209 9.06 26.56 -12.75
CA ASP A 209 8.37 26.30 -11.48
C ASP A 209 7.45 25.08 -11.58
N PHE A 210 6.71 24.91 -12.68
CA PHE A 210 5.88 23.73 -12.91
C PHE A 210 6.71 22.44 -12.94
N LEU A 211 7.71 22.39 -13.82
CA LEU A 211 8.54 21.20 -14.01
C LEU A 211 9.29 20.82 -12.73
N LEU A 212 9.88 21.81 -12.05
CA LEU A 212 10.67 21.59 -10.83
C LEU A 212 9.78 21.23 -9.63
N ALA A 213 8.59 21.85 -9.50
CA ALA A 213 7.63 21.48 -8.46
C ALA A 213 7.05 20.09 -8.66
N TRP A 214 6.86 19.66 -9.92
CA TRP A 214 6.50 18.27 -10.22
C TRP A 214 7.60 17.30 -9.79
N TRP A 215 8.87 17.63 -10.02
CA TRP A 215 9.98 16.77 -9.60
C TRP A 215 10.08 16.64 -8.07
N ASP A 216 10.26 17.76 -7.37
CA ASP A 216 10.26 17.82 -5.91
C ASP A 216 9.96 19.24 -5.43
N GLY A 217 8.68 19.51 -5.17
CA GLY A 217 8.29 20.84 -4.74
C GLY A 217 8.77 21.24 -3.34
N SER A 218 9.19 20.29 -2.51
CA SER A 218 9.75 20.59 -1.18
C SER A 218 11.19 21.09 -1.26
N ALA A 219 11.96 20.62 -2.25
CA ALA A 219 13.33 21.02 -2.49
C ALA A 219 13.44 22.19 -3.49
N TRP A 220 12.67 22.14 -4.60
CA TRP A 220 12.85 23.03 -5.75
C TRP A 220 11.76 24.09 -5.89
N GLY A 221 10.91 24.25 -4.88
CA GLY A 221 9.87 25.27 -4.83
C GLY A 221 8.52 24.81 -5.37
N HIS A 222 7.55 25.73 -5.37
CA HIS A 222 6.14 25.40 -5.62
C HIS A 222 5.67 25.91 -6.97
N PHE A 223 4.59 25.32 -7.49
CA PHE A 223 3.87 25.80 -8.68
C PHE A 223 2.53 26.42 -8.29
N PRO A 224 2.35 27.74 -8.40
CA PRO A 224 1.06 28.39 -8.24
C PRO A 224 0.11 28.01 -9.38
N VAL A 225 -1.07 27.45 -9.07
CA VAL A 225 -2.08 27.08 -10.09
C VAL A 225 -2.46 28.26 -11.00
N LEU A 226 -2.42 29.49 -10.49
CA LEU A 226 -2.66 30.70 -11.28
C LEU A 226 -1.67 30.90 -12.44
N HIS A 227 -0.52 30.23 -12.45
CA HIS A 227 0.40 30.24 -13.59
C HIS A 227 -0.27 29.71 -14.86
N LEU A 228 -1.24 28.79 -14.76
CA LEU A 228 -2.03 28.31 -15.90
C LEU A 228 -2.80 29.44 -16.61
N CYS A 229 -3.22 30.46 -15.87
CA CYS A 229 -3.94 31.61 -16.43
C CYS A 229 -3.00 32.73 -16.91
N ASN A 230 -1.72 32.67 -16.55
CA ASN A 230 -0.72 33.72 -16.79
C ASN A 230 0.31 33.33 -17.87
N CYS A 231 0.14 32.17 -18.49
CA CYS A 231 0.95 31.67 -19.60
C CYS A 231 0.15 31.74 -20.91
N ASP A 232 0.88 31.63 -22.03
CA ASP A 232 0.24 31.39 -23.33
C ASP A 232 -0.60 30.10 -23.28
N PRO A 233 -1.77 30.05 -23.96
CA PRO A 233 -2.63 28.87 -23.95
C PRO A 233 -1.91 27.56 -24.30
N GLY A 234 -0.94 27.57 -25.22
CA GLY A 234 -0.20 26.36 -25.59
C GLY A 234 0.69 25.85 -24.45
N ILE A 235 1.34 26.74 -23.71
CA ILE A 235 2.14 26.36 -22.52
C ILE A 235 1.22 25.82 -21.42
N SER A 236 0.07 26.45 -21.20
CA SER A 236 -0.90 25.99 -20.21
C SER A 236 -1.51 24.63 -20.58
N GLU A 237 -1.76 24.39 -21.87
CA GLU A 237 -2.21 23.10 -22.38
C GLU A 237 -1.15 22.01 -22.15
N ASP A 238 0.12 22.29 -22.43
CA ASP A 238 1.22 21.37 -22.15
C ASP A 238 1.33 21.00 -20.66
N MET A 239 1.13 21.97 -19.75
CA MET A 239 1.07 21.70 -18.30
C MET A 239 -0.12 20.80 -17.94
N LEU A 240 -1.29 21.02 -18.55
CA LEU A 240 -2.50 20.24 -18.29
C LEU A 240 -2.41 18.81 -18.85
N ILE A 241 -1.73 18.62 -19.98
CA ILE A 241 -1.40 17.29 -20.54
C ILE A 241 -0.61 16.47 -19.52
N VAL A 242 0.43 17.05 -18.92
CA VAL A 242 1.22 16.40 -17.87
C VAL A 242 0.35 16.13 -16.64
N MET A 243 -0.43 17.10 -16.15
CA MET A 243 -1.29 16.89 -14.98
C MET A 243 -2.35 15.80 -15.19
N ALA A 244 -2.93 15.71 -16.39
CA ALA A 244 -3.88 14.66 -16.74
C ALA A 244 -3.22 13.27 -16.71
N HIS A 245 -1.98 13.16 -17.19
CA HIS A 245 -1.20 11.94 -17.07
C HIS A 245 -0.91 11.58 -15.61
N LEU A 246 -0.51 12.54 -14.77
CA LEU A 246 -0.25 12.31 -13.35
C LEU A 246 -1.50 11.88 -12.58
N ALA A 247 -2.69 12.34 -12.98
CA ALA A 247 -3.94 11.88 -12.40
C ALA A 247 -4.21 10.39 -12.70
N ALA A 248 -3.76 9.88 -13.85
CA ALA A 248 -3.87 8.47 -14.22
C ALA A 248 -2.73 7.63 -13.62
N GLU A 249 -1.49 8.10 -13.77
CA GLU A 249 -0.23 7.44 -13.43
C GLU A 249 0.61 8.31 -12.47
N PRO A 250 0.32 8.30 -11.15
CA PRO A 250 0.84 9.24 -10.17
C PRO A 250 2.28 8.93 -9.72
N SER A 251 3.05 8.24 -10.57
CA SER A 251 4.38 7.71 -10.28
C SER A 251 5.46 8.14 -11.27
N VAL A 252 5.06 8.75 -12.38
CA VAL A 252 5.97 8.98 -13.50
C VAL A 252 6.59 10.36 -13.34
N TYR A 253 7.89 10.45 -13.60
CA TYR A 253 8.69 11.66 -13.55
C TYR A 253 9.34 11.90 -14.93
N PRO A 254 9.82 13.12 -15.23
CA PRO A 254 10.42 13.44 -16.52
C PRO A 254 11.54 12.50 -17.00
N ASP A 255 12.22 11.79 -16.08
CA ASP A 255 13.27 10.84 -16.46
C ASP A 255 12.76 9.55 -17.10
N ALA A 256 11.48 9.22 -16.94
CA ALA A 256 10.84 8.16 -17.73
C ALA A 256 10.88 8.47 -19.24
N TRP A 257 10.99 9.75 -19.61
CA TRP A 257 11.20 10.22 -20.98
C TRP A 257 12.66 10.61 -21.28
N GLY A 258 13.59 10.33 -20.36
CA GLY A 258 15.02 10.66 -20.54
C GLY A 258 15.40 12.11 -20.23
N TYR A 259 14.51 12.93 -19.65
CA TYR A 259 14.76 14.34 -19.41
C TYR A 259 15.45 14.67 -18.07
N ARG A 260 16.06 13.70 -17.39
CA ARG A 260 16.75 13.92 -16.11
C ARG A 260 17.79 15.03 -16.19
N ASP A 261 18.68 14.98 -17.18
CA ASP A 261 19.80 15.92 -17.28
C ASP A 261 19.30 17.33 -17.61
N ALA A 262 18.24 17.43 -18.42
CA ALA A 262 17.57 18.69 -18.71
C ALA A 262 16.94 19.30 -17.45
N MET A 263 16.30 18.47 -16.61
CA MET A 263 15.75 18.91 -15.32
C MET A 263 16.84 19.41 -14.37
N ALA A 264 18.00 18.71 -14.31
CA ALA A 264 19.14 19.16 -13.51
C ALA A 264 19.68 20.51 -13.98
N ALA A 265 19.79 20.73 -15.30
CA ALA A 265 20.20 22.00 -15.87
C ALA A 265 19.23 23.15 -15.50
N LEU A 266 17.92 22.88 -15.47
CA LEU A 266 16.94 23.88 -15.01
C LEU A 266 17.09 24.22 -13.53
N VAL A 267 17.47 23.26 -12.67
CA VAL A 267 17.79 23.54 -11.26
C VAL A 267 18.98 24.49 -11.17
N GLU A 268 20.07 24.21 -11.89
CA GLU A 268 21.27 25.08 -11.90
C GLU A 268 20.94 26.51 -12.36
N GLN A 269 20.06 26.66 -13.34
CA GLN A 269 19.65 27.96 -13.86
C GLN A 269 18.74 28.73 -12.88
N TRP A 270 17.73 28.07 -12.31
CA TRP A 270 16.64 28.75 -11.60
C TRP A 270 16.72 28.67 -10.08
N ARG A 271 17.59 27.82 -9.53
CA ARG A 271 17.85 27.65 -8.09
C ARG A 271 19.35 27.76 -7.78
N PRO A 272 20.04 28.83 -8.20
CA PRO A 272 21.44 29.02 -7.86
C PRO A 272 21.60 29.14 -6.33
N ALA A 273 22.69 28.59 -5.82
CA ALA A 273 23.03 28.53 -4.39
C ALA A 273 23.14 29.92 -3.73
#